data_AF-A0A8K0LM32-F1
#
_entry.id   AF-A0A8K0LM32-F1
#
_cell.length_a   1.000
_cell.length_b   1.000
_cell.length_c   1.000
_cell.angle_alpha   90.00
_cell.angle_beta   90.00
_cell.angle_gamma   90.00
#
_symmetry.space_group_name_H-M   'P 1'
#
loop_
_entity.id
_entity.type
_entity.pdbx_description
1 polymer ?
#
loop_
_entity_poly.entity_id
_entity_poly.type
_entity_poly.pdbx_seq_one_letter_code
_entity_poly.pdbx_strand_id
1 'polypeptide(L)'
;MAIAPPPVRSALLRSSRGCGRALPAAAASTPRPYRPLSVSTTTRLGSADKVPPLPSARWTSELPARIGKCLSFGCNAQQTSQAAAVLRVVATEWKELLAGSEGFLTGGRRGLEGREIAWGEMDSFQHVNNVNYYRYAETARVNWVNNFAVHEDPANGKQWRELVAPISTGLIMKSLKADFKFPMVYPDKISVYHKLRTQPSNNSNSAPSSFMLDCIVLSHRHRRVACRLEEDIVVYDYKKGGKTGMPPFMLNMFERTWALQEGATARSRRRIGELYDAVEKLEGETWNRADAVEDMGGSTGQ
;
A
#
# COMPACT_ATOMS: atom_id res chain seq x y z
N MET A 1 40.85 30.79 -30.39
CA MET A 1 40.77 30.07 -31.68
C MET A 1 39.54 29.18 -31.63
N ALA A 2 38.38 29.71 -32.02
CA ALA A 2 37.08 29.07 -31.83
C ALA A 2 36.62 28.48 -33.16
N ILE A 3 36.39 27.17 -33.19
CA ILE A 3 35.95 26.43 -34.38
C ILE A 3 34.43 26.41 -34.38
N ALA A 4 33.81 27.08 -35.36
CA ALA A 4 32.38 27.04 -35.59
C ALA A 4 31.96 25.73 -36.30
N PRO A 5 30.80 25.13 -35.98
CA PRO A 5 30.28 23.96 -36.68
C PRO A 5 29.63 24.34 -38.03
N PRO A 6 29.65 23.46 -39.05
CA PRO A 6 29.10 23.74 -40.37
C PRO A 6 27.56 23.62 -40.40
N PRO A 7 26.88 24.27 -41.38
CA PRO A 7 25.42 24.35 -41.41
C PRO A 7 24.76 23.07 -41.95
N VAL A 8 23.61 22.75 -41.36
CA VAL A 8 22.72 21.64 -41.72
C VAL A 8 22.02 21.95 -43.05
N ARG A 9 22.18 21.09 -44.06
CA ARG A 9 21.43 21.16 -45.33
C ARG A 9 20.01 20.65 -45.15
N SER A 10 19.03 21.53 -45.28
CA SER A 10 17.60 21.20 -45.35
C SER A 10 17.27 20.55 -46.70
N ALA A 11 16.92 19.26 -46.67
CA ALA A 11 16.41 18.55 -47.85
C ALA A 11 14.90 18.82 -47.98
N LEU A 12 14.51 19.57 -49.01
CA LEU A 12 13.15 19.73 -49.49
C LEU A 12 12.65 18.41 -50.07
N LEU A 13 11.71 17.74 -49.38
CA LEU A 13 10.99 16.60 -49.92
C LEU A 13 9.70 17.09 -50.62
N ARG A 14 9.62 16.74 -51.90
CA ARG A 14 8.55 17.08 -52.85
C ARG A 14 7.22 16.45 -52.44
N SER A 15 6.17 17.26 -52.60
CA SER A 15 4.76 16.88 -52.56
C SER A 15 4.43 15.91 -53.71
N SER A 16 3.97 14.70 -53.38
CA SER A 16 3.31 13.79 -54.30
C SER A 16 1.83 13.65 -53.91
N ARG A 17 0.95 14.13 -54.80
CA ARG A 17 -0.49 13.89 -54.80
C ARG A 17 -0.76 12.39 -54.99
N GLY A 18 -1.66 11.82 -54.18
CA GLY A 18 -2.11 10.43 -54.36
C GLY A 18 -3.32 10.08 -53.52
N CYS A 19 -4.46 9.94 -54.21
CA CYS A 19 -5.66 9.14 -53.91
C CYS A 19 -6.24 9.12 -52.50
N GLY A 20 -7.43 9.71 -52.39
CA GLY A 20 -8.34 9.58 -51.26
C GLY A 20 -8.80 8.14 -51.03
N ARG A 21 -8.94 7.82 -49.74
CA ARG A 21 -9.70 6.68 -49.25
C ARG A 21 -10.41 7.15 -47.98
N ALA A 22 -11.73 7.14 -48.03
CA ALA A 22 -12.60 7.60 -46.94
C ALA A 22 -12.42 6.72 -45.70
N LEU A 23 -12.22 7.35 -44.54
CA LEU A 23 -12.25 6.72 -43.22
C LEU A 23 -13.70 6.63 -42.74
N PRO A 24 -14.17 5.49 -42.19
CA PRO A 24 -15.50 5.42 -41.59
C PRO A 24 -15.52 6.14 -40.23
N ALA A 25 -16.62 6.86 -39.99
CA ALA A 25 -16.86 7.63 -38.78
C ALA A 25 -16.93 6.75 -37.52
N ALA A 26 -16.24 7.17 -36.47
CA ALA A 26 -16.29 6.54 -35.16
C ALA A 26 -17.63 6.82 -34.47
N ALA A 27 -18.35 5.77 -34.09
CA ALA A 27 -19.56 5.86 -33.27
C ALA A 27 -19.20 6.22 -31.82
N ALA A 28 -19.74 7.34 -31.34
CA ALA A 28 -19.62 7.75 -29.95
C ALA A 28 -20.43 6.80 -29.04
N SER A 29 -19.75 6.15 -28.10
CA SER A 29 -20.40 5.35 -27.06
C SER A 29 -20.54 6.19 -25.78
N THR A 30 -21.77 6.34 -25.30
CA THR A 30 -22.09 7.01 -24.03
C THR A 30 -21.84 6.08 -22.85
N PRO A 31 -21.28 6.56 -21.73
CA PRO A 31 -21.06 5.73 -20.55
C PRO A 31 -22.36 5.52 -19.77
N ARG A 32 -22.66 4.26 -19.44
CA ARG A 32 -23.77 3.87 -18.55
C ARG A 32 -23.45 4.21 -17.09
N PRO A 33 -24.43 4.67 -16.28
CA PRO A 33 -24.21 4.91 -14.86
C PRO A 33 -24.15 3.60 -14.05
N TYR A 34 -23.19 3.53 -13.14
CA TYR A 34 -23.03 2.47 -12.14
C TYR A 34 -24.20 2.49 -11.14
N ARG A 35 -24.82 1.33 -10.90
CA ARG A 35 -25.85 1.11 -9.88
C ARG A 35 -25.21 0.37 -8.69
N PRO A 36 -25.30 0.83 -7.44
CA PRO A 36 -24.79 0.07 -6.31
C PRO A 36 -25.76 -1.06 -5.96
N LEU A 37 -25.23 -2.27 -5.73
CA LEU A 37 -25.97 -3.44 -5.27
C LEU A 37 -26.22 -3.37 -3.76
N SER A 38 -27.46 -3.68 -3.40
CA SER A 38 -28.04 -3.66 -2.06
C SER A 38 -27.41 -4.68 -1.10
N VAL A 39 -27.34 -4.29 0.18
CA VAL A 39 -26.93 -5.14 1.30
C VAL A 39 -28.04 -6.15 1.63
N SER A 40 -27.70 -7.43 1.71
CA SER A 40 -28.57 -8.46 2.28
C SER A 40 -27.95 -8.98 3.58
N THR A 41 -28.70 -8.84 4.66
CA THR A 41 -28.41 -9.35 5.99
C THR A 41 -28.71 -10.84 6.03
N THR A 42 -27.72 -11.67 6.38
CA THR A 42 -27.96 -13.08 6.74
C THR A 42 -27.37 -13.42 8.10
N THR A 43 -28.20 -14.15 8.83
CA THR A 43 -28.18 -14.48 10.25
C THR A 43 -27.04 -15.43 10.63
N ARG A 44 -26.60 -15.29 11.88
CA ARG A 44 -25.47 -15.98 12.52
C ARG A 44 -25.64 -17.50 12.61
N LEU A 45 -24.63 -18.25 12.19
CA LEU A 45 -24.26 -19.54 12.78
C LEU A 45 -22.73 -19.75 12.68
N GLY A 46 -22.10 -20.04 13.84
CA GLY A 46 -20.76 -20.62 14.04
C GLY A 46 -19.56 -19.85 13.47
N SER A 47 -18.87 -19.02 14.27
CA SER A 47 -17.59 -18.43 13.84
C SER A 47 -16.40 -19.26 14.31
N ALA A 48 -15.81 -20.03 13.39
CA ALA A 48 -14.35 -20.02 13.27
C ALA A 48 -13.90 -18.55 13.30
N ASP A 49 -12.88 -18.19 14.09
CA ASP A 49 -12.43 -16.80 14.31
C ASP A 49 -12.43 -15.98 13.00
N LYS A 50 -13.56 -15.30 12.72
CA LYS A 50 -13.70 -14.49 11.52
C LYS A 50 -12.88 -13.24 11.75
N VAL A 51 -11.97 -12.93 10.82
CA VAL A 51 -11.23 -11.67 10.83
C VAL A 51 -12.23 -10.53 11.03
N PRO A 52 -12.10 -9.73 12.10
CA PRO A 52 -13.07 -8.67 12.36
C PRO A 52 -13.08 -7.68 11.19
N PRO A 53 -14.24 -7.08 10.86
CA PRO A 53 -14.28 -6.03 9.85
C PRO A 53 -13.45 -4.83 10.34
N LEU A 54 -12.81 -4.12 9.41
CA LEU A 54 -12.16 -2.86 9.74
C LEU A 54 -13.25 -1.80 9.99
N PRO A 55 -13.29 -1.12 11.15
CA PRO A 55 -14.36 -0.15 11.46
C PRO A 55 -14.44 1.00 10.45
N SER A 56 -13.29 1.61 10.12
CA SER A 56 -13.17 2.64 9.09
C SER A 56 -11.79 2.62 8.44
N ALA A 57 -11.75 2.92 7.15
CA ALA A 57 -10.49 3.14 6.42
C ALA A 57 -9.78 4.45 6.80
N ARG A 58 -10.44 5.36 7.51
CA ARG A 58 -9.92 6.68 7.91
C ARG A 58 -9.62 6.80 9.41
N TRP A 59 -9.51 5.66 10.11
CA TRP A 59 -9.33 5.60 11.56
C TRP A 59 -8.16 6.44 12.08
N THR A 60 -7.07 6.58 11.32
CA THR A 60 -5.89 7.39 11.69
C THR A 60 -6.18 8.88 11.83
N SER A 61 -7.24 9.38 11.16
CA SER A 61 -7.73 10.75 11.29
C SER A 61 -9.00 10.86 12.15
N GLU A 62 -9.87 9.84 12.11
CA GLU A 62 -11.13 9.84 12.85
C GLU A 62 -10.93 9.71 14.36
N LEU A 63 -10.10 8.77 14.83
CA LEU A 63 -9.91 8.57 16.27
C LEU A 63 -9.34 9.82 16.95
N PRO A 64 -8.30 10.50 16.42
CA PRO A 64 -7.85 11.76 17.00
C PRO A 64 -8.91 12.86 17.02
N ALA A 65 -9.74 12.96 15.98
CA ALA A 65 -10.82 13.96 15.93
C ALA A 65 -11.90 13.69 16.98
N ARG A 66 -12.30 12.42 17.15
CA ARG A 66 -13.26 11.98 18.17
C ARG A 66 -12.74 12.23 19.59
N ILE A 67 -11.47 11.91 19.83
CA ILE A 67 -10.81 12.22 21.10
C ILE A 67 -10.74 13.73 21.34
N GLY A 68 -10.44 14.53 20.32
CA GLY A 68 -10.42 15.99 20.41
C GLY A 68 -11.76 16.56 20.90
N LYS A 69 -12.89 16.00 20.42
CA LYS A 69 -14.23 16.36 20.91
C LYS A 69 -14.45 15.96 22.37
N CYS A 70 -13.96 14.80 22.81
CA CYS A 70 -14.05 14.41 24.21
C CYS A 70 -13.28 15.39 25.11
N LEU A 71 -12.08 15.80 24.67
CA LEU A 71 -11.25 16.74 25.40
C LEU A 71 -11.86 18.15 25.45
N SER A 72 -12.50 18.61 24.37
CA SER A 72 -13.13 19.94 24.33
C SER A 72 -14.34 20.07 25.26
N PHE A 73 -15.02 18.96 25.57
CA PHE A 73 -16.11 18.92 26.55
C PHE A 73 -15.63 18.80 28.00
N GLY A 74 -14.32 18.64 28.22
CA GLY A 74 -13.73 18.39 29.53
C GLY A 74 -13.57 16.90 29.82
N CYS A 75 -12.37 16.54 30.29
CA CYS A 75 -12.02 15.19 30.72
C CYS A 75 -11.36 15.26 32.10
N ASN A 76 -11.67 14.31 32.98
CA ASN A 76 -10.92 14.14 34.22
C ASN A 76 -9.53 13.51 33.95
N ALA A 77 -8.70 13.36 34.99
CA ALA A 77 -7.34 12.83 34.85
C ALA A 77 -7.31 11.39 34.28
N GLN A 78 -8.25 10.52 34.68
CA GLN A 78 -8.32 9.14 34.18
C GLN A 78 -8.72 9.09 32.71
N GLN A 79 -9.74 9.87 32.32
CA GLN A 79 -10.21 10.00 30.93
C GLN A 79 -9.12 10.59 30.03
N THR A 80 -8.42 11.61 30.50
CA THR A 80 -7.28 12.21 29.79
C THR A 80 -6.15 11.20 29.57
N SER A 81 -5.86 10.36 30.58
CA SER A 81 -4.89 9.29 30.44
C SER A 81 -5.31 8.22 29.42
N GLN A 82 -6.61 7.89 29.34
CA GLN A 82 -7.14 6.95 28.35
C GLN A 82 -7.06 7.53 26.93
N ALA A 83 -7.48 8.78 26.75
CA ALA A 83 -7.34 9.53 25.49
C ALA A 83 -5.88 9.54 25.01
N ALA A 84 -4.95 9.87 25.90
CA ALA A 84 -3.52 9.90 25.60
C ALA A 84 -2.99 8.51 25.20
N ALA A 85 -3.47 7.43 25.82
CA ALA A 85 -3.07 6.07 25.47
C ALA A 85 -3.48 5.70 24.03
N VAL A 86 -4.71 6.04 23.61
CA VAL A 86 -5.16 5.82 22.23
C VAL A 86 -4.37 6.69 21.24
N LEU A 87 -4.20 7.98 21.52
CA LEU A 87 -3.43 8.88 20.66
C LEU A 87 -1.98 8.43 20.51
N ARG A 88 -1.36 7.88 21.55
CA ARG A 88 -0.01 7.32 21.48
C ARG A 88 0.05 6.18 20.47
N VAL A 89 -0.88 5.23 20.52
CA VAL A 89 -0.96 4.12 19.55
C VAL A 89 -1.13 4.66 18.13
N VAL A 90 -2.04 5.62 17.91
CA VAL A 90 -2.23 6.27 16.60
C VAL A 90 -0.98 7.05 16.15
N ALA A 91 -0.15 7.55 17.06
CA ALA A 91 1.08 8.25 16.72
C ALA A 91 2.22 7.29 16.36
N THR A 92 2.35 6.17 17.07
CA THR A 92 3.52 5.28 16.98
C THR A 92 3.29 4.02 16.16
N GLU A 93 2.08 3.46 16.16
CA GLU A 93 1.77 2.16 15.56
C GLU A 93 0.96 2.28 14.26
N TRP A 94 0.57 3.50 13.84
CA TRP A 94 -0.36 3.69 12.70
C TRP A 94 0.07 2.97 11.43
N LYS A 95 1.37 2.97 11.12
CA LYS A 95 1.92 2.39 9.90
C LYS A 95 1.72 0.88 9.86
N GLU A 96 2.06 0.22 10.96
CA GLU A 96 1.98 -1.23 11.13
C GLU A 96 0.53 -1.69 11.19
N LEU A 97 -0.32 -0.93 11.88
CA LEU A 97 -1.75 -1.21 11.95
C LEU A 97 -2.45 -0.98 10.61
N LEU A 98 -2.16 0.12 9.92
CA LEU A 98 -2.73 0.43 8.60
C LEU A 98 -2.35 -0.65 7.58
N ALA A 99 -1.05 -0.91 7.42
CA ALA A 99 -0.55 -1.91 6.49
C ALA A 99 -1.03 -3.34 6.87
N GLY A 100 -0.89 -3.70 8.14
CA GLY A 100 -1.29 -5.02 8.65
C GLY A 100 -2.79 -5.28 8.52
N SER A 101 -3.64 -4.26 8.65
CA SER A 101 -5.11 -4.41 8.50
C SER A 101 -5.56 -4.83 7.10
N GLU A 102 -4.65 -4.73 6.12
CA GLU A 102 -4.83 -5.17 4.74
C GLU A 102 -3.93 -6.38 4.39
N GLY A 103 -3.24 -6.96 5.37
CA GLY A 103 -2.39 -8.15 5.19
C GLY A 103 -0.96 -7.85 4.73
N PHE A 104 -0.49 -6.60 4.80
CA PHE A 104 0.92 -6.31 4.53
C PHE A 104 1.77 -6.63 5.77
N LEU A 105 2.87 -7.34 5.55
CA LEU A 105 3.86 -7.60 6.61
C LEU A 105 4.80 -6.40 6.72
N THR A 106 4.98 -5.91 7.95
CA THR A 106 5.82 -4.75 8.26
C THR A 106 6.99 -5.14 9.16
N GLY A 107 7.97 -4.25 9.30
CA GLY A 107 9.16 -4.50 10.10
C GLY A 107 10.13 -5.48 9.46
N GLY A 108 11.21 -5.79 10.19
CA GLY A 108 12.14 -6.87 9.84
C GLY A 108 12.76 -6.78 8.45
N ARG A 109 13.00 -5.58 7.90
CA ARG A 109 13.57 -5.37 6.55
C ARG A 109 12.73 -5.93 5.38
N ARG A 110 11.43 -6.14 5.58
CA ARG A 110 10.49 -6.69 4.55
C ARG A 110 10.06 -5.68 3.47
N GLY A 111 10.77 -4.57 3.30
CA GLY A 111 10.39 -3.51 2.37
C GLY A 111 11.34 -2.32 2.43
N LEU A 112 10.85 -1.13 2.09
CA LEU A 112 11.59 0.13 2.21
C LEU A 112 10.97 0.95 3.33
N GLU A 113 11.66 1.14 4.46
CA GLU A 113 11.09 1.82 5.62
C GLU A 113 11.72 3.20 5.87
N GLY A 114 10.87 4.20 6.10
CA GLY A 114 11.29 5.53 6.57
C GLY A 114 12.22 6.27 5.61
N ARG A 115 12.19 5.94 4.31
CA ARG A 115 13.03 6.58 3.30
C ARG A 115 12.59 8.03 3.14
N GLU A 116 13.53 8.94 3.33
CA GLU A 116 13.28 10.36 3.06
C GLU A 116 13.07 10.60 1.57
N ILE A 117 12.05 11.39 1.22
CA ILE A 117 11.88 11.87 -0.15
C ILE A 117 12.97 12.91 -0.41
N ALA A 118 13.70 12.77 -1.50
CA ALA A 118 14.68 13.76 -1.93
C ALA A 118 13.98 14.90 -2.69
N TRP A 119 14.42 16.14 -2.49
CA TRP A 119 13.85 17.29 -3.20
C TRP A 119 13.86 17.12 -4.73
N GLY A 120 14.93 16.52 -5.28
CA GLY A 120 15.06 16.21 -6.71
C GLY A 120 14.15 15.10 -7.25
N GLU A 121 13.34 14.46 -6.41
CA GLU A 121 12.30 13.51 -6.85
C GLU A 121 11.00 14.23 -7.25
N MET A 122 10.90 15.54 -7.01
CA MET A 122 9.81 16.39 -7.49
C MET A 122 10.06 16.87 -8.92
N ASP A 123 8.98 17.12 -9.67
CA ASP A 123 9.04 17.71 -11.01
C ASP A 123 8.47 19.13 -11.04
N SER A 124 8.34 19.70 -12.24
CA SER A 124 7.82 21.06 -12.45
C SER A 124 6.37 21.25 -11.94
N PHE A 125 5.63 20.18 -11.66
CA PHE A 125 4.29 20.25 -11.09
C PHE A 125 4.27 20.32 -9.55
N GLN A 126 5.44 20.53 -8.92
CA GLN A 126 5.59 20.79 -7.48
C GLN A 126 5.16 19.62 -6.58
N HIS A 127 5.27 18.40 -7.08
CA HIS A 127 5.08 17.17 -6.32
C HIS A 127 6.02 16.08 -6.81
N VAL A 128 6.11 14.99 -6.07
CA VAL A 128 6.92 13.82 -6.45
C VAL A 128 6.45 13.32 -7.82
N ASN A 129 7.38 13.17 -8.75
CA ASN A 129 7.11 12.68 -10.08
C ASN A 129 6.56 11.24 -10.01
N ASN A 130 5.57 10.95 -10.85
CA ASN A 130 4.88 9.66 -10.86
C ASN A 130 5.81 8.46 -11.10
N VAL A 131 6.91 8.62 -11.85
CA VAL A 131 7.90 7.56 -12.11
C VAL A 131 8.60 7.10 -10.82
N ASN A 132 8.81 8.01 -9.86
CA ASN A 132 9.52 7.67 -8.63
C ASN A 132 8.76 6.65 -7.77
N TYR A 133 7.43 6.60 -7.83
CA TYR A 133 6.65 5.58 -7.11
C TYR A 133 6.99 4.16 -7.57
N TYR A 134 7.23 3.96 -8.87
CA TYR A 134 7.67 2.67 -9.40
C TYR A 134 9.07 2.31 -8.92
N ARG A 135 9.98 3.29 -8.82
CA ARG A 135 11.33 3.09 -8.28
C ARG A 135 11.31 2.73 -6.80
N TYR A 136 10.42 3.33 -6.01
CA TYR A 136 10.23 2.99 -4.61
C TYR A 136 9.73 1.54 -4.47
N ALA A 137 8.73 1.15 -5.28
CA ALA A 137 8.21 -0.21 -5.31
C ALA A 137 9.27 -1.22 -5.74
N GLU A 138 10.09 -0.90 -6.75
CA GLU A 138 11.20 -1.75 -7.18
C GLU A 138 12.22 -2.00 -6.07
N THR A 139 12.67 -0.94 -5.39
CA THR A 139 13.61 -1.05 -4.27
C THR A 139 13.02 -1.88 -3.14
N ALA A 140 11.75 -1.64 -2.79
CA ALA A 140 11.06 -2.37 -1.74
C ALA A 140 10.88 -3.86 -2.09
N ARG A 141 10.58 -4.20 -3.35
CA ARG A 141 10.48 -5.58 -3.83
C ARG A 141 11.82 -6.31 -3.73
N VAL A 142 12.93 -5.67 -4.12
CA VAL A 142 14.26 -6.25 -3.97
C VAL A 142 14.58 -6.51 -2.50
N ASN A 143 14.24 -5.57 -1.61
CA ASN A 143 14.38 -5.76 -0.16
C ASN A 143 13.51 -6.92 0.35
N TRP A 144 12.27 -7.04 -0.14
CA TRP A 144 11.35 -8.12 0.21
C TRP A 144 11.91 -9.49 -0.17
N VAL A 145 12.46 -9.65 -1.38
CA VAL A 145 13.13 -10.89 -1.82
C VAL A 145 14.40 -11.16 -1.00
N ASN A 146 15.23 -10.15 -0.77
CA ASN A 146 16.45 -10.29 0.02
C ASN A 146 16.16 -10.64 1.49
N ASN A 147 15.03 -10.18 2.03
CA ASN A 147 14.62 -10.57 3.38
C ASN A 147 14.41 -12.09 3.49
N PHE A 148 13.81 -12.74 2.49
CA PHE A 148 13.73 -14.20 2.48
C PHE A 148 15.11 -14.83 2.48
N ALA A 149 16.03 -14.29 1.68
CA ALA A 149 17.38 -14.83 1.55
C ALA A 149 18.21 -14.80 2.84
N VAL A 150 17.97 -13.81 3.71
CA VAL A 150 18.79 -13.55 4.89
C VAL A 150 18.10 -14.00 6.18
N HIS A 151 16.79 -13.80 6.29
CA HIS A 151 16.06 -13.90 7.56
C HIS A 151 15.02 -15.02 7.60
N GLU A 152 14.27 -15.26 6.53
CA GLU A 152 13.13 -16.21 6.59
C GLU A 152 13.50 -17.62 6.10
N ASP A 153 14.37 -17.72 5.09
CA ASP A 153 14.80 -18.97 4.47
C ASP A 153 16.30 -18.90 4.10
N PRO A 154 17.18 -18.77 5.10
CA PRO A 154 18.62 -18.69 4.87
C PRO A 154 19.20 -19.95 4.21
N ALA A 155 18.55 -21.12 4.39
CA ALA A 155 18.96 -22.37 3.78
C ALA A 155 18.94 -22.31 2.24
N ASN A 156 17.98 -21.58 1.65
CA ASN A 156 17.92 -21.32 0.21
C ASN A 156 18.38 -19.90 -0.16
N GLY A 157 19.15 -19.24 0.72
CA GLY A 157 19.47 -17.82 0.58
C GLY A 157 20.23 -17.48 -0.71
N LYS A 158 21.03 -18.41 -1.23
CA LYS A 158 21.68 -18.24 -2.54
C LYS A 158 20.64 -18.17 -3.67
N GLN A 159 19.71 -19.13 -3.72
CA GLN A 159 18.66 -19.15 -4.73
C GLN A 159 17.76 -17.91 -4.64
N TRP A 160 17.42 -17.45 -3.43
CA TRP A 160 16.66 -16.20 -3.25
C TRP A 160 17.39 -14.97 -3.82
N ARG A 161 18.71 -14.85 -3.60
CA ARG A 161 19.51 -13.75 -4.17
C ARG A 161 19.61 -13.82 -5.69
N GLU A 162 19.67 -15.03 -6.25
CA GLU A 162 19.70 -15.21 -7.71
C GLU A 162 18.38 -14.77 -8.37
N LEU A 163 17.25 -14.75 -7.66
CA LEU A 163 15.96 -14.34 -8.22
C LEU A 163 15.91 -12.90 -8.72
N VAL A 164 16.77 -12.03 -8.18
CA VAL A 164 16.90 -10.62 -8.58
C VAL A 164 18.11 -10.39 -9.50
N ALA A 165 18.67 -11.46 -10.07
CA ALA A 165 19.79 -11.41 -11.01
C ALA A 165 19.53 -12.31 -12.23
N PRO A 166 20.14 -12.03 -13.40
CA PRO A 166 19.96 -12.85 -14.60
C PRO A 166 20.88 -14.08 -14.61
N ILE A 167 20.86 -14.89 -13.55
CA ILE A 167 21.81 -16.03 -13.36
C ILE A 167 21.16 -17.38 -13.64
N SER A 168 20.05 -17.67 -12.97
CA SER A 168 19.39 -18.98 -13.03
C SER A 168 17.89 -18.79 -13.22
N THR A 169 17.11 -19.02 -12.18
CA THR A 169 15.72 -18.59 -12.12
C THR A 169 15.69 -17.14 -11.65
N GLY A 170 14.94 -16.28 -12.34
CA GLY A 170 14.70 -14.92 -11.88
C GLY A 170 13.27 -14.45 -12.07
N LEU A 171 13.00 -13.30 -11.48
CA LEU A 171 11.69 -12.65 -11.50
C LEU A 171 11.67 -11.57 -12.58
N ILE A 172 10.72 -11.67 -13.50
CA ILE A 172 10.51 -10.68 -14.56
C ILE A 172 9.17 -10.00 -14.32
N MET A 173 9.18 -8.67 -14.32
CA MET A 173 7.95 -7.87 -14.26
C MET A 173 7.20 -7.98 -15.59
N LYS A 174 6.01 -8.59 -15.58
CA LYS A 174 5.15 -8.73 -16.76
C LYS A 174 4.23 -7.53 -16.94
N SER A 175 3.65 -7.02 -15.85
CA SER A 175 2.84 -5.80 -15.87
C SER A 175 2.89 -5.09 -14.53
N LEU A 176 2.72 -3.78 -14.58
CA LEU A 176 2.75 -2.91 -13.42
C LEU A 176 1.66 -1.84 -13.59
N LYS A 177 0.80 -1.70 -12.58
CA LYS A 177 -0.25 -0.67 -12.53
C LYS A 177 -0.07 0.12 -11.24
N ALA A 178 -0.22 1.45 -11.31
CA ALA A 178 -0.22 2.32 -10.13
C ALA A 178 -1.47 3.20 -10.08
N ASP A 179 -2.11 3.24 -8.92
CA ASP A 179 -3.21 4.15 -8.59
C ASP A 179 -2.70 5.21 -7.60
N PHE A 180 -2.45 6.43 -8.09
CA PHE A 180 -2.02 7.58 -7.27
C PHE A 180 -3.20 8.17 -6.50
N LYS A 181 -3.05 8.34 -5.17
CA LYS A 181 -4.15 8.74 -4.27
C LYS A 181 -4.10 10.22 -3.89
N PHE A 182 -2.92 10.83 -3.87
CA PHE A 182 -2.70 12.27 -3.70
C PHE A 182 -1.25 12.62 -4.05
N PRO A 183 -0.95 13.89 -4.40
CA PRO A 183 0.42 14.32 -4.69
C PRO A 183 1.24 14.48 -3.40
N MET A 184 2.25 13.62 -3.19
CA MET A 184 3.24 13.82 -2.11
C MET A 184 4.24 14.92 -2.49
N VAL A 185 4.72 15.66 -1.49
CA VAL A 185 5.69 16.76 -1.67
C VAL A 185 6.85 16.61 -0.70
N TYR A 186 8.00 17.17 -1.04
CA TYR A 186 9.11 17.34 -0.10
C TYR A 186 8.78 18.43 0.95
N PRO A 187 9.22 18.29 2.21
CA PRO A 187 9.76 17.07 2.83
C PRO A 187 8.66 16.08 3.22
N ASP A 188 8.95 14.79 3.06
CA ASP A 188 8.14 13.67 3.57
C ASP A 188 9.05 12.43 3.74
N LYS A 189 8.55 11.42 4.45
CA LYS A 189 9.15 10.09 4.55
C LYS A 189 8.16 9.06 4.02
N ILE A 190 8.67 8.04 3.37
CA ILE A 190 7.85 6.94 2.84
C ILE A 190 8.20 5.60 3.49
N SER A 191 7.18 4.75 3.58
CA SER A 191 7.36 3.32 3.78
C SER A 191 6.64 2.55 2.68
N VAL A 192 7.28 1.51 2.15
CA VAL A 192 6.77 0.73 1.03
C VAL A 192 6.80 -0.74 1.37
N TYR A 193 5.67 -1.41 1.16
CA TYR A 193 5.45 -2.80 1.55
C TYR A 193 4.77 -3.59 0.43
N HIS A 194 5.14 -4.86 0.31
CA HIS A 194 4.55 -5.81 -0.62
C HIS A 194 3.81 -6.92 0.13
N LYS A 195 2.77 -7.45 -0.51
CA LYS A 195 2.08 -8.68 -0.09
C LYS A 195 1.73 -9.53 -1.31
N LEU A 196 1.60 -10.84 -1.10
CA LEU A 196 0.95 -11.73 -2.06
C LEU A 196 -0.52 -11.33 -2.17
N ARG A 197 -1.03 -11.14 -3.39
CA ARG A 197 -2.44 -10.81 -3.65
C ARG A 197 -3.35 -12.02 -3.47
N THR A 198 -2.87 -13.21 -3.86
CA THR A 198 -3.65 -14.46 -3.83
C THR A 198 -2.86 -15.56 -3.16
N GLN A 199 -3.58 -16.49 -2.52
CA GLN A 199 -2.97 -17.68 -1.94
C GLN A 199 -2.18 -18.44 -3.02
N PRO A 200 -0.92 -18.80 -2.75
CA PRO A 200 -0.16 -19.69 -3.63
C PRO A 200 -0.91 -21.02 -3.72
N SER A 201 -1.31 -21.41 -4.93
CA SER A 201 -2.06 -22.64 -5.12
C SER A 201 -1.15 -23.76 -5.61
N ASN A 202 -1.22 -24.91 -4.94
CA ASN A 202 -0.65 -26.18 -5.39
C ASN A 202 -1.71 -27.11 -6.02
N ASN A 203 -2.93 -26.64 -6.25
CA ASN A 203 -4.07 -27.45 -6.70
C ASN A 203 -3.99 -27.91 -8.18
N SER A 204 -2.87 -27.67 -8.85
CA SER A 204 -2.59 -28.11 -10.22
C SER A 204 -1.42 -29.07 -10.22
N ASN A 205 -1.41 -30.04 -11.14
CA ASN A 205 -0.28 -30.95 -11.38
C ASN A 205 1.03 -30.22 -11.76
N SER A 206 0.99 -28.90 -11.96
CA SER A 206 2.16 -28.06 -12.26
C SER A 206 2.23 -26.84 -11.35
N ALA A 207 3.45 -26.51 -10.90
CA ALA A 207 3.70 -25.30 -10.14
C ALA A 207 3.32 -24.04 -10.94
N PRO A 208 2.66 -23.04 -10.32
CA PRO A 208 2.34 -21.79 -10.99
C PRO A 208 3.62 -21.09 -11.44
N SER A 209 3.56 -20.43 -12.60
CA SER A 209 4.73 -19.80 -13.22
C SER A 209 4.70 -18.26 -13.16
N SER A 210 3.70 -17.71 -12.47
CA SER A 210 3.54 -16.28 -12.21
C SER A 210 2.73 -16.07 -10.94
N PHE A 211 2.91 -14.90 -10.31
CA PHE A 211 2.19 -14.50 -9.12
C PHE A 211 1.98 -12.99 -9.11
N MET A 212 0.98 -12.55 -8.35
CA MET A 212 0.64 -11.14 -8.20
C MET A 212 1.10 -10.62 -6.84
N LEU A 213 1.78 -9.48 -6.83
CA LEU A 213 2.01 -8.71 -5.61
C LEU A 213 1.13 -7.45 -5.59
N ASP A 214 0.60 -7.15 -4.42
CA ASP A 214 0.13 -5.80 -4.10
C ASP A 214 1.25 -5.04 -3.43
N CYS A 215 1.35 -3.75 -3.72
CA CYS A 215 2.27 -2.84 -3.08
C CYS A 215 1.57 -1.57 -2.62
N ILE A 216 1.96 -1.05 -1.45
CA ILE A 216 1.51 0.23 -0.94
C ILE A 216 2.71 1.14 -0.68
N VAL A 217 2.57 2.41 -1.07
CA VAL A 217 3.49 3.49 -0.68
C VAL A 217 2.76 4.36 0.34
N LEU A 218 3.27 4.38 1.57
CA LEU A 218 2.73 5.15 2.69
C LEU A 218 3.48 6.47 2.82
N SER A 219 2.75 7.57 2.90
CA SER A 219 3.28 8.87 3.35
C SER A 219 3.24 8.92 4.87
N HIS A 220 4.36 9.27 5.48
CA HIS A 220 4.45 9.47 6.93
C HIS A 220 3.84 10.81 7.34
N ARG A 221 4.03 11.86 6.54
CA ARG A 221 3.44 13.18 6.78
C ARG A 221 1.91 13.14 6.81
N HIS A 222 1.30 12.40 5.88
CA HIS A 222 -0.14 12.31 5.76
C HIS A 222 -0.76 11.10 6.49
N ARG A 223 0.07 10.16 6.99
CA ARG A 223 -0.36 8.93 7.69
C ARG A 223 -1.41 8.12 6.92
N ARG A 224 -1.22 8.01 5.60
CA ARG A 224 -2.10 7.26 4.68
C ARG A 224 -1.36 6.80 3.43
N VAL A 225 -2.00 5.89 2.68
CA VAL A 225 -1.52 5.39 1.40
C VAL A 225 -1.53 6.51 0.35
N ALA A 226 -0.37 6.78 -0.23
CA ALA A 226 -0.16 7.73 -1.32
C ALA A 226 -0.28 7.10 -2.71
N CYS A 227 0.16 5.85 -2.84
CA CYS A 227 0.04 5.08 -4.07
C CYS A 227 -0.20 3.61 -3.76
N ARG A 228 -1.05 2.97 -4.57
CA ARG A 228 -1.23 1.51 -4.59
C ARG A 228 -0.72 0.98 -5.91
N LEU A 229 0.04 -0.11 -5.88
CA LEU A 229 0.55 -0.76 -7.08
C LEU A 229 0.12 -2.22 -7.13
N GLU A 230 -0.07 -2.72 -8.34
CA GLU A 230 -0.33 -4.12 -8.65
C GLU A 230 0.78 -4.61 -9.59
N GLU A 231 1.44 -5.70 -9.23
CA GLU A 231 2.60 -6.23 -9.94
C GLU A 231 2.34 -7.67 -10.39
N ASP A 232 2.31 -7.93 -11.70
CA ASP A 232 2.27 -9.28 -12.27
C ASP A 232 3.71 -9.73 -12.54
N ILE A 233 4.16 -10.74 -11.81
CA ILE A 233 5.54 -11.21 -11.84
C ILE A 233 5.58 -12.62 -12.41
N VAL A 234 6.46 -12.83 -13.38
CA VAL A 234 6.70 -14.12 -14.03
C VAL A 234 8.02 -14.72 -13.53
N VAL A 235 8.00 -16.02 -13.29
CA VAL A 235 9.22 -16.79 -13.01
C VAL A 235 9.83 -17.24 -14.33
N TYR A 236 11.09 -16.85 -14.55
CA TYR A 236 11.80 -17.06 -15.80
C TYR A 236 13.09 -17.84 -15.57
N ASP A 237 13.34 -18.86 -16.38
CA ASP A 237 14.57 -19.62 -16.41
C ASP A 237 15.50 -19.02 -17.49
N TYR A 238 16.54 -18.32 -17.05
CA TYR A 238 17.50 -17.68 -17.96
C TYR A 238 18.37 -18.68 -18.74
N LYS A 239 18.53 -19.91 -18.25
CA LYS A 239 19.30 -20.95 -18.94
C LYS A 239 18.48 -21.56 -20.08
N LYS A 240 17.18 -21.75 -19.86
CA LYS A 240 16.24 -22.26 -20.88
C LYS A 240 15.69 -21.17 -21.80
N GLY A 241 15.80 -19.90 -21.41
CA GLY A 241 15.26 -18.78 -22.16
C GLY A 241 13.72 -18.76 -22.17
N GLY A 242 13.07 -19.13 -21.06
CA GLY A 242 11.61 -19.25 -21.03
C GLY A 242 10.97 -19.20 -19.65
N LYS A 243 9.65 -19.04 -19.63
CA LYS A 243 8.82 -19.13 -18.42
C LYS A 243 8.98 -20.51 -17.78
N THR A 244 9.10 -20.55 -16.45
CA THR A 244 9.21 -21.80 -15.69
C THR A 244 8.28 -21.78 -14.48
N GLY A 245 7.98 -22.95 -13.91
CA GLY A 245 7.22 -23.05 -12.66
C GLY A 245 8.01 -22.50 -11.48
N MET A 246 7.30 -21.95 -10.47
CA MET A 246 7.91 -21.53 -9.22
C MET A 246 8.67 -22.70 -8.58
N PRO A 247 9.94 -22.49 -8.16
CA PRO A 247 10.68 -23.51 -7.43
C PRO A 247 10.01 -23.89 -6.10
N PRO A 248 10.19 -25.13 -5.61
CA PRO A 248 9.54 -25.59 -4.37
C PRO A 248 9.84 -24.71 -3.13
N PHE A 249 11.09 -24.25 -2.97
CA PHE A 249 11.47 -23.38 -1.85
C PHE A 249 10.65 -22.07 -1.84
N MET A 250 10.38 -21.51 -3.02
CA MET A 250 9.60 -20.29 -3.19
C MET A 250 8.13 -20.54 -2.84
N LEU A 251 7.54 -21.63 -3.34
CA LEU A 251 6.15 -21.99 -3.04
C LEU A 251 5.92 -22.18 -1.54
N ASN A 252 6.75 -23.00 -0.89
CA ASN A 252 6.67 -23.25 0.55
C ASN A 252 6.75 -21.94 1.35
N MET A 253 7.66 -21.05 0.95
CA MET A 253 7.82 -19.76 1.63
C MET A 253 6.67 -18.80 1.33
N PHE A 254 6.10 -18.82 0.12
CA PHE A 254 4.91 -18.04 -0.19
C PHE A 254 3.68 -18.52 0.59
N GLU A 255 3.49 -19.84 0.76
CA GLU A 255 2.42 -20.39 1.60
C GLU A 255 2.54 -19.93 3.05
N ARG A 256 3.75 -20.00 3.61
CA ARG A 256 4.03 -19.45 4.95
C ARG A 256 3.80 -17.95 5.03
N THR A 257 4.22 -17.20 4.01
CA THR A 257 3.99 -15.75 3.93
C THR A 257 2.50 -15.45 3.93
N TRP A 258 1.72 -16.16 3.12
CA TRP A 258 0.27 -16.00 3.06
C TRP A 258 -0.39 -16.18 4.44
N ALA A 259 -0.03 -17.24 5.17
CA ALA A 259 -0.52 -17.45 6.53
C ALA A 259 -0.15 -16.30 7.49
N LEU A 260 1.05 -15.73 7.35
CA LEU A 260 1.46 -14.56 8.13
C LEU A 260 0.63 -13.31 7.77
N GLN A 261 0.28 -13.11 6.50
CA GLN A 261 -0.56 -11.99 6.05
C GLN A 261 -1.97 -12.06 6.63
N GLU A 262 -2.56 -13.25 6.66
CA GLU A 262 -3.87 -13.48 7.28
C GLU A 262 -3.82 -13.20 8.78
N GLY A 263 -2.78 -13.69 9.46
CA GLY A 263 -2.55 -13.40 10.88
C GLY A 263 -2.35 -11.91 11.16
N ALA A 264 -1.61 -11.20 10.30
CA ALA A 264 -1.43 -9.75 10.41
C ALA A 264 -2.76 -9.00 10.27
N THR A 265 -3.58 -9.39 9.30
CA THR A 265 -4.92 -8.83 9.09
C THR A 265 -5.79 -8.97 10.34
N ALA A 266 -5.85 -10.18 10.90
CA ALA A 266 -6.63 -10.45 12.10
C ALA A 266 -6.15 -9.62 13.30
N ARG A 267 -4.83 -9.61 13.58
CA ARG A 267 -4.24 -8.87 14.71
C ARG A 267 -4.44 -7.37 14.58
N SER A 268 -4.13 -6.79 13.42
CA SER A 268 -4.23 -5.34 13.21
C SER A 268 -5.67 -4.85 13.26
N ARG A 269 -6.63 -5.57 12.66
CA ARG A 269 -8.04 -5.17 12.71
C ARG A 269 -8.63 -5.29 14.11
N ARG A 270 -8.27 -6.33 14.87
CA ARG A 270 -8.66 -6.46 16.27
C ARG A 270 -8.12 -5.29 17.09
N ARG A 271 -6.82 -4.98 16.93
CA ARG A 271 -6.18 -3.85 17.61
C ARG A 271 -6.85 -2.52 17.26
N ILE A 272 -7.19 -2.28 16.00
CA ILE A 272 -7.94 -1.07 15.61
C ILE A 272 -9.33 -1.05 16.24
N GLY A 273 -10.03 -2.19 16.28
CA GLY A 273 -11.32 -2.32 16.97
C GLY A 273 -11.24 -1.93 18.45
N GLU A 274 -10.24 -2.43 19.18
CA GLU A 274 -10.01 -2.07 20.59
C GLU A 274 -9.83 -0.56 20.78
N LEU A 275 -9.21 0.14 19.82
CA LEU A 275 -9.09 1.60 19.88
C LEU A 275 -10.43 2.30 19.68
N TYR A 276 -11.29 1.79 18.81
CA TYR A 276 -12.66 2.29 18.65
C TYR A 276 -13.48 2.07 19.91
N ASP A 277 -13.44 0.87 20.49
CA ASP A 277 -14.16 0.54 21.72
C ASP A 277 -13.73 1.46 22.88
N ALA A 278 -12.42 1.73 22.99
CA ALA A 278 -11.89 2.65 23.99
C ALA A 278 -12.38 4.10 23.79
N VAL A 279 -12.45 4.57 22.55
CA VAL A 279 -12.97 5.91 22.23
C VAL A 279 -14.48 5.99 22.44
N GLU A 280 -15.25 4.98 22.04
CA GLU A 280 -16.71 4.94 22.25
C GLU A 280 -17.07 4.97 23.73
N LYS A 281 -16.32 4.23 24.55
CA LYS A 281 -16.44 4.31 26.00
C LYS A 281 -16.17 5.73 26.51
N LEU A 282 -15.07 6.34 26.07
CA LEU A 282 -14.71 7.71 26.46
C LEU A 282 -15.78 8.73 26.05
N GLU A 283 -16.35 8.60 24.85
CA GLU A 283 -17.44 9.47 24.37
C GLU A 283 -18.68 9.36 25.27
N GLY A 284 -19.07 8.14 25.65
CA GLY A 284 -20.19 7.91 26.57
C GLY A 284 -19.97 8.48 27.98
N GLU A 285 -18.72 8.56 28.43
CA GLU A 285 -18.35 9.14 29.73
C GLU A 285 -18.11 10.66 29.68
N THR A 286 -18.17 11.31 28.51
CA THR A 286 -17.83 12.73 28.32
C THR A 286 -18.99 13.53 27.75
N TRP A 287 -19.13 13.59 26.42
CA TRP A 287 -20.09 14.43 25.71
C TRP A 287 -21.36 13.69 25.30
N ASN A 288 -21.32 12.35 25.21
CA ASN A 288 -22.46 11.52 24.80
C ASN A 288 -23.23 10.96 26.02
N ARG A 289 -23.42 11.81 27.04
CA ARG A 289 -24.28 11.56 28.20
C ARG A 289 -25.41 12.59 28.24
N ALA A 290 -26.55 12.20 28.80
CA ALA A 290 -27.77 13.04 28.76
C ALA A 290 -27.61 14.39 29.47
N ASP A 291 -26.65 14.50 30.40
CA ASP A 291 -26.33 15.67 31.21
C ASP A 291 -25.06 16.42 30.75
N ALA A 292 -24.53 16.11 29.56
CA ALA A 292 -23.30 16.75 29.07
C ALA A 292 -23.50 18.24 28.80
N VAL A 293 -22.69 19.08 29.47
CA VAL A 293 -22.54 20.50 29.18
C VAL A 293 -21.13 20.72 28.68
N GLU A 294 -20.99 21.47 27.59
CA GLU A 294 -19.69 21.79 26.99
C GLU A 294 -18.88 22.68 27.94
N ASP A 295 -17.66 22.27 28.26
CA ASP A 295 -16.74 23.07 29.09
C ASP A 295 -16.23 24.25 28.26
N MET A 296 -16.83 25.42 28.47
CA MET A 296 -16.49 26.66 27.77
C MET A 296 -15.18 27.31 28.29
N GLY A 297 -14.38 26.60 29.10
CA GLY A 297 -13.11 27.13 29.60
C GLY A 297 -13.32 28.37 30.45
N GLY A 298 -14.09 28.24 31.53
CA GLY A 298 -14.30 29.31 32.48
C GLY A 298 -12.98 29.65 33.20
N SER A 299 -12.35 30.77 32.84
CA SER A 299 -11.25 31.36 33.60
C SER A 299 -11.72 31.76 35.00
N THR A 300 -11.74 30.81 35.93
CA THR A 300 -11.86 31.10 37.35
C THR A 300 -10.46 31.06 37.96
N GLY A 301 -9.65 32.04 37.54
CA GLY A 301 -8.44 32.41 38.27
C GLY A 301 -8.84 33.31 39.43
N GLN A 302 -8.74 32.78 40.65
CA GLN A 302 -8.47 33.58 41.85
C GLN A 302 -6.96 33.79 41.97
#